data_AF-A0A945VVY0-F1
#
_entry.id   AF-A0A945VVY0-F1
#
_cell.length_a   1.000
_cell.length_b   1.000
_cell.length_c   1.000
_cell.angle_alpha   90.00
_cell.angle_beta   90.00
_cell.angle_gamma   90.00
#
_symmetry.space_group_name_H-M   'P 1'
#
loop_
_entity.id
_entity.type
_entity.pdbx_description
1 polymer ?
#
loop_
_entity_poly.entity_id
_entity_poly.type
_entity_poly.pdbx_seq_one_letter_code
_entity_poly.pdbx_strand_id
1 'polypeptide(L)'
;MARLSNKKKAESVRELWQKAASNERQKWRSINQRGYDFYLNDQLTAQERDDLQEAGMPDFIINRITPAVEMMKFFVTANSPRWQAVGAEGSDVDIAAVHSDIASYCWYISNGKSLFSQVVQDSFTKGIGYMMVDIDADRDRGMGEVVFKRIEPFDVYVDPMSRDFLFRDASYIVVKKDFLE
;
A
#
# COMPACT_ATOMS: atom_id res chain seq x y z
N MET A 1 17.38 36.15 -3.16
CA MET A 1 16.00 35.67 -2.92
C MET A 1 15.85 35.28 -1.46
N ALA A 2 15.02 36.01 -0.70
CA ALA A 2 14.77 35.68 0.70
C ALA A 2 14.11 34.29 0.80
N ARG A 3 14.71 33.39 1.59
CA ARG A 3 14.11 32.08 1.89
C ARG A 3 12.82 32.33 2.66
N LEU A 4 11.68 32.30 1.97
CA LEU A 4 10.36 32.27 2.62
C LEU A 4 10.36 31.07 3.56
N SER A 5 10.24 31.32 4.86
CA SER A 5 10.30 30.26 5.85
C SER A 5 9.05 29.37 5.66
N ASN A 6 9.24 28.10 5.31
CA ASN A 6 8.16 27.13 5.12
C ASN A 6 7.43 26.74 6.44
N LYS A 7 7.64 27.48 7.53
CA LYS A 7 7.09 27.20 8.86
C LYS A 7 5.57 27.02 8.86
N LYS A 8 4.84 27.91 8.18
CA LYS A 8 3.37 27.83 8.09
C LYS A 8 2.89 26.55 7.41
N LYS A 9 3.57 26.11 6.34
CA LYS A 9 3.25 24.84 5.65
C LYS A 9 3.56 23.64 6.55
N ALA A 10 4.69 23.67 7.24
CA ALA A 10 5.07 22.62 8.17
C ALA A 10 4.09 22.50 9.34
N GLU A 11 3.60 23.62 9.87
CA GLU A 11 2.55 23.66 10.90
C GLU A 11 1.25 23.03 10.37
N SER A 12 0.79 23.41 9.17
CA SER A 12 -0.42 22.80 8.59
C SER A 12 -0.28 21.30 8.36
N VAL A 13 0.87 20.82 7.86
CA VAL A 13 1.13 19.38 7.68
C VAL A 13 1.14 18.66 9.03
N ARG A 14 1.73 19.27 10.06
CA ARG A 14 1.75 18.72 11.42
C ARG A 14 0.34 18.62 12.01
N GLU A 15 -0.50 19.62 11.80
CA GLU A 15 -1.90 19.60 12.24
C GLU A 15 -2.70 18.49 11.54
N LEU A 16 -2.55 18.34 10.22
CA LEU A 16 -3.19 17.27 9.46
C LEU A 16 -2.71 15.89 9.93
N TRP A 17 -1.41 15.74 10.17
CA TRP A 17 -0.83 14.53 10.72
C TRP A 17 -1.41 14.19 12.11
N GLN A 18 -1.51 15.17 13.01
CA GLN A 18 -2.06 14.96 14.34
C GLN A 18 -3.53 14.53 14.31
N LYS A 19 -4.31 15.05 13.35
CA LYS A 19 -5.69 14.61 13.12
C LYS A 19 -5.76 13.17 12.59
N ALA A 20 -4.88 12.81 11.66
CA ALA A 20 -4.84 11.48 11.04
C ALA A 20 -4.28 10.39 11.96
N ALA A 21 -3.31 10.74 12.81
CA ALA A 21 -2.62 9.84 13.73
C ALA A 21 -3.46 9.58 15.00
N SER A 22 -4.72 9.20 14.82
CA SER A 22 -5.66 8.94 15.90
C SER A 22 -5.39 7.62 16.62
N ASN A 23 -6.04 7.42 17.77
CA ASN A 23 -5.94 6.17 18.53
C ASN A 23 -6.51 4.97 17.75
N GLU A 24 -7.52 5.18 16.91
CA GLU A 24 -8.08 4.16 16.02
C GLU A 24 -7.03 3.68 15.02
N ARG A 25 -6.23 4.61 14.47
CA ARG A 25 -5.15 4.27 13.54
C ARG A 25 -4.06 3.43 14.22
N GLN A 26 -3.72 3.74 15.47
CA GLN A 26 -2.76 2.94 16.25
C GLN A 26 -3.30 1.53 16.54
N LYS A 27 -4.58 1.42 16.91
CA LYS A 27 -5.25 0.11 17.10
C LYS A 27 -5.28 -0.70 15.81
N TRP A 28 -5.62 -0.07 14.70
CA TRP A 28 -5.58 -0.72 13.39
C TRP A 28 -4.18 -1.23 13.07
N ARG A 29 -3.15 -0.42 13.33
CA ARG A 29 -1.75 -0.82 13.09
C ARG A 29 -1.35 -2.01 13.95
N SER A 30 -1.69 -2.04 15.24
CA SER A 30 -1.32 -3.16 16.11
C SER A 30 -2.01 -4.46 15.74
N ILE A 31 -3.29 -4.40 15.35
CA ILE A 31 -4.04 -5.59 14.88
C ILE A 31 -3.46 -6.12 13.58
N ASN A 32 -3.18 -5.26 12.61
CA ASN A 32 -2.67 -5.68 11.31
C ASN A 32 -1.20 -6.07 11.35
N GLN A 33 -0.41 -5.52 12.28
CA GLN A 33 0.95 -6.00 12.54
C GLN A 33 0.90 -7.47 12.97
N ARG A 34 0.01 -7.83 13.91
CA ARG A 34 -0.19 -9.24 14.31
C ARG A 34 -0.60 -10.12 13.13
N GLY A 35 -1.46 -9.60 12.23
CA GLY A 35 -1.84 -10.33 11.01
C GLY A 35 -0.65 -10.63 10.09
N TYR A 36 0.27 -9.68 9.96
CA TYR A 36 1.51 -9.85 9.23
C TYR A 36 2.48 -10.81 9.93
N ASP A 37 2.61 -10.73 11.26
CA ASP A 37 3.45 -11.63 12.07
C ASP A 37 2.97 -13.08 11.98
N PHE A 38 1.64 -13.30 11.95
CA PHE A 38 1.04 -14.62 11.75
C PHE A 38 1.42 -15.24 10.39
N TYR A 39 1.48 -14.41 9.34
CA TYR A 39 1.97 -14.83 8.03
C TYR A 39 3.47 -15.19 8.06
N LEU A 40 4.25 -14.51 8.91
CA LEU A 40 5.70 -14.78 9.12
C LEU A 40 6.00 -15.91 10.10
N ASN A 41 5.01 -16.76 10.43
CA ASN A 41 5.16 -17.90 11.35
C ASN A 41 5.31 -17.52 12.83
N ASP A 42 4.98 -16.28 13.22
CA ASP A 42 4.89 -15.87 14.62
C ASP A 42 3.43 -15.80 15.07
N GLN A 43 2.92 -16.94 15.55
CA GLN A 43 1.49 -17.12 15.88
C GLN A 43 1.23 -17.28 17.38
N LEU A 44 2.26 -17.65 18.15
CA LEU A 44 2.18 -17.86 19.59
C LEU A 44 2.79 -16.68 20.32
N THR A 45 2.04 -16.15 21.28
CA THR A 45 2.55 -15.16 22.22
C THR A 45 3.63 -15.79 23.12
N ALA A 46 4.49 -14.96 23.70
CA ALA A 46 5.54 -15.44 24.60
C ALA A 46 4.97 -16.25 25.78
N GLN A 47 3.85 -15.79 26.35
CA GLN A 47 3.19 -16.50 27.45
C GLN A 47 2.63 -17.87 27.02
N GLU A 48 2.01 -17.96 25.85
CA GLU A 48 1.55 -19.27 25.33
C GLU A 48 2.70 -20.24 25.09
N ARG A 49 3.88 -19.74 24.66
CA ARG A 49 5.07 -20.59 24.52
C ARG A 49 5.57 -21.08 25.87
N ASP A 50 5.64 -20.20 26.87
CA ASP A 50 6.06 -20.56 28.22
C ASP A 50 5.11 -21.60 28.85
N ASP A 51 3.79 -21.39 28.73
CA ASP A 51 2.77 -22.32 29.23
C ASP A 51 2.87 -23.70 28.55
N LEU A 52 3.14 -23.75 27.24
CA LEU A 52 3.34 -25.01 26.51
C LEU A 52 4.61 -25.74 26.97
N GLN A 53 5.70 -25.00 27.16
CA GLN A 53 6.96 -25.57 27.66
C GLN A 53 6.83 -26.09 29.09
N GLU A 54 6.13 -25.38 29.97
CA GLU A 54 5.86 -25.81 31.35
C GLU A 54 4.96 -27.07 31.38
N ALA A 55 3.98 -27.16 30.49
CA ALA A 55 3.13 -28.33 30.33
C ALA A 55 3.84 -29.54 29.67
N GLY A 56 5.10 -29.38 29.23
CA GLY A 56 5.84 -30.40 28.50
C GLY A 56 5.30 -30.67 27.08
N MET A 57 4.55 -29.73 26.52
CA MET A 57 4.06 -29.76 25.15
C MET A 57 5.06 -29.08 24.19
N PRO A 58 5.18 -29.56 22.95
CA PRO A 58 6.02 -28.90 21.96
C PRO A 58 5.43 -27.55 21.52
N ASP A 59 6.30 -26.57 21.26
CA ASP A 59 5.97 -25.19 20.87
C ASP A 59 6.15 -24.91 19.37
N PHE A 60 6.33 -25.95 18.54
CA PHE A 60 6.49 -25.76 17.10
C PHE A 60 5.17 -25.34 16.44
N ILE A 61 5.28 -24.40 15.49
CA ILE A 61 4.12 -23.85 14.77
C ILE A 61 4.04 -24.50 13.38
N ILE A 62 2.87 -25.04 13.04
CA ILE A 62 2.56 -25.48 11.68
C ILE A 62 1.79 -24.36 10.97
N ASN A 63 2.48 -23.54 10.19
CA ASN A 63 1.86 -22.42 9.50
C ASN A 63 1.05 -22.85 8.26
N ARG A 64 -0.28 -22.80 8.37
CA ARG A 64 -1.21 -23.00 7.24
C ARG A 64 -1.63 -21.70 6.56
N ILE A 65 -1.33 -20.55 7.16
CA ILE A 65 -1.72 -19.23 6.65
C ILE A 65 -0.83 -18.81 5.49
N THR A 66 0.49 -18.96 5.60
CA THR A 66 1.43 -18.66 4.51
C THR A 66 1.04 -19.33 3.19
N PRO A 67 0.86 -20.67 3.12
CA PRO A 67 0.49 -21.30 1.86
C PRO A 67 -0.90 -20.87 1.35
N ALA A 68 -1.85 -20.58 2.24
CA ALA A 68 -3.16 -20.06 1.84
C ALA A 68 -3.06 -18.67 1.19
N VAL A 69 -2.27 -17.76 1.79
CA VAL A 69 -2.03 -16.41 1.25
C VAL A 69 -1.28 -16.48 -0.08
N GLU A 70 -0.23 -17.31 -0.19
CA GLU A 70 0.51 -17.47 -1.45
C GLU A 70 -0.38 -18.07 -2.56
N MET A 71 -1.27 -19.01 -2.23
CA MET A 71 -2.23 -19.56 -3.18
C MET A 71 -3.21 -18.49 -3.69
N MET A 72 -3.77 -17.68 -2.79
CA MET A 72 -4.68 -16.59 -3.16
C MET A 72 -3.96 -15.53 -4.01
N LYS A 73 -2.75 -15.14 -3.62
CA LYS A 73 -1.88 -14.25 -4.38
C LYS A 73 -1.62 -14.82 -5.78
N PHE A 74 -1.32 -16.11 -5.91
CA PHE A 74 -1.17 -16.77 -7.21
C PHE A 74 -2.43 -16.65 -8.05
N PHE A 75 -3.62 -16.96 -7.52
CA PHE A 75 -4.88 -16.85 -8.26
C PHE A 75 -5.17 -15.43 -8.75
N VAL A 76 -4.98 -14.42 -7.89
CA VAL A 76 -5.23 -13.01 -8.23
C VAL A 76 -4.21 -12.48 -9.23
N THR A 77 -2.96 -12.95 -9.17
CA THR A 77 -1.85 -12.47 -10.00
C THR A 77 -1.56 -13.34 -11.22
N ALA A 78 -2.31 -14.43 -11.41
CA ALA A 78 -2.19 -15.34 -12.54
C ALA A 78 -2.33 -14.56 -13.86
N ASN A 79 -3.29 -13.64 -13.90
CA ASN A 79 -3.51 -12.74 -15.01
C ASN A 79 -3.03 -11.33 -14.67
N SER A 80 -2.28 -10.72 -15.59
CA SER A 80 -1.93 -9.31 -15.44
C SER A 80 -3.13 -8.44 -15.80
N PRO A 81 -3.43 -7.38 -15.03
CA PRO A 81 -4.53 -6.49 -15.35
C PRO A 81 -4.29 -5.81 -16.70
N ARG A 82 -5.36 -5.67 -17.49
CA ARG A 82 -5.35 -4.92 -18.73
C ARG A 82 -5.98 -3.56 -18.50
N TRP A 83 -5.28 -2.50 -18.89
CA TRP A 83 -5.82 -1.15 -18.88
C TRP A 83 -6.68 -0.94 -20.12
N GLN A 84 -7.92 -0.53 -19.94
CA GLN A 84 -8.85 -0.23 -21.02
C GLN A 84 -9.59 1.06 -20.68
N ALA A 85 -9.26 2.12 -21.40
CA ALA A 85 -10.06 3.33 -21.42
C ALA A 85 -11.19 3.16 -22.45
N VAL A 86 -12.36 3.66 -22.11
CA VAL A 86 -13.55 3.67 -22.97
C VAL A 86 -13.95 5.12 -23.16
N GLY A 87 -14.11 5.53 -24.42
CA GLY A 87 -14.57 6.88 -24.75
C GLY A 87 -15.97 7.13 -24.19
N ALA A 88 -16.21 8.31 -23.64
CA ALA A 88 -17.55 8.70 -23.20
C ALA A 88 -18.47 8.88 -24.42
N GLU A 89 -17.92 9.39 -25.52
CA GLU A 89 -18.60 9.57 -26.80
C GLU A 89 -17.88 8.85 -27.94
N GLY A 90 -18.57 8.65 -29.06
CA GLY A 90 -18.02 7.95 -30.23
C GLY A 90 -16.85 8.69 -30.89
N SER A 91 -16.68 9.99 -30.66
CA SER A 91 -15.54 10.78 -31.11
C SER A 91 -14.25 10.49 -30.34
N ASP A 92 -14.36 9.94 -29.12
CA ASP A 92 -13.24 9.80 -28.19
C ASP A 92 -12.55 8.45 -28.32
N VAL A 93 -13.00 7.58 -29.24
CA VAL A 93 -12.51 6.20 -29.38
C VAL A 93 -11.00 6.17 -29.64
N ASP A 94 -10.52 7.04 -30.52
CA ASP A 94 -9.09 7.11 -30.86
C ASP A 94 -8.26 7.62 -29.68
N ILE A 95 -8.76 8.61 -28.93
CA ILE A 95 -8.10 9.17 -27.75
C ILE A 95 -8.05 8.12 -26.62
N ALA A 96 -9.14 7.39 -26.41
CA ALA A 96 -9.21 6.32 -25.43
C ALA A 96 -8.24 5.17 -25.74
N ALA A 97 -8.03 4.84 -27.02
CA ALA A 97 -7.02 3.87 -27.42
C ALA A 97 -5.61 4.33 -26.99
N VAL A 98 -5.26 5.59 -27.26
CA VAL A 98 -3.95 6.17 -26.86
C VAL A 98 -3.77 6.15 -25.35
N HIS A 99 -4.79 6.51 -24.56
CA HIS A 99 -4.71 6.44 -23.10
C HIS A 99 -4.49 5.02 -22.58
N SER A 100 -5.11 4.02 -23.21
CA SER A 100 -4.94 2.60 -22.85
C SER A 100 -3.50 2.14 -23.09
N ASP A 101 -2.91 2.58 -24.21
CA ASP A 101 -1.52 2.27 -24.57
C ASP A 101 -0.53 2.95 -23.61
N ILE A 102 -0.76 4.22 -23.27
CA ILE A 102 0.06 4.95 -22.29
C ILE A 102 0.00 4.27 -20.92
N ALA A 103 -1.18 3.90 -20.42
CA ALA A 103 -1.32 3.21 -19.14
C ALA A 103 -0.60 1.85 -19.14
N SER A 104 -0.68 1.12 -20.25
CA SER A 104 0.03 -0.15 -20.44
C SER A 104 1.55 0.03 -20.46
N TYR A 105 2.05 1.10 -21.08
CA TYR A 105 3.45 1.48 -21.06
C TYR A 105 3.93 1.79 -19.63
N CYS A 106 3.24 2.67 -18.90
CA CYS A 106 3.59 3.03 -17.52
C CYS A 106 3.60 1.80 -16.59
N TRP A 107 2.65 0.88 -16.79
CA TRP A 107 2.59 -0.38 -16.06
C TRP A 107 3.81 -1.27 -16.32
N TYR A 108 4.22 -1.38 -17.58
CA TYR A 108 5.36 -2.19 -18.00
C TYR A 108 6.69 -1.65 -17.45
N ILE A 109 6.97 -0.35 -17.64
CA ILE A 109 8.23 0.26 -17.18
C ILE A 109 8.42 0.21 -15.66
N SER A 110 7.31 0.13 -14.93
CA SER A 110 7.27 0.08 -13.46
C SER A 110 7.35 -1.34 -12.90
N ASN A 111 7.47 -2.37 -13.74
CA ASN A 111 7.34 -3.77 -13.32
C ASN A 111 6.01 -4.01 -12.56
N GLY A 112 4.91 -3.51 -13.11
CA GLY A 112 3.61 -3.45 -12.43
C GLY A 112 3.08 -4.80 -11.96
N LYS A 113 3.40 -5.91 -12.65
CA LYS A 113 3.00 -7.26 -12.20
C LYS A 113 3.60 -7.62 -10.83
N SER A 114 4.88 -7.31 -10.62
CA SER A 114 5.54 -7.57 -9.33
C SER A 114 4.99 -6.66 -8.24
N LEU A 115 4.83 -5.36 -8.54
CA LEU A 115 4.25 -4.40 -7.62
C LEU A 115 2.83 -4.80 -7.20
N PHE A 116 2.00 -5.17 -8.15
CA PHE A 116 0.62 -5.62 -7.91
C PHE A 116 0.59 -6.85 -7.00
N SER A 117 1.47 -7.82 -7.21
CA SER A 117 1.57 -9.01 -6.37
C SER A 117 1.89 -8.66 -4.91
N GLN A 118 2.77 -7.68 -4.69
CA GLN A 118 3.07 -7.19 -3.34
C GLN A 118 1.91 -6.40 -2.73
N VAL A 119 1.22 -5.57 -3.51
CA VAL A 119 0.03 -4.82 -3.05
C VAL A 119 -1.11 -5.79 -2.66
N VAL A 120 -1.30 -6.86 -3.43
CA VAL A 120 -2.26 -7.92 -3.10
C VAL A 120 -1.86 -8.64 -1.81
N GLN A 121 -0.58 -8.96 -1.63
CA GLN A 121 -0.09 -9.56 -0.39
C GLN A 121 -0.34 -8.65 0.83
N ASP A 122 -0.09 -7.35 0.69
CA ASP A 122 -0.41 -6.37 1.74
C ASP A 122 -1.91 -6.33 2.03
N SER A 123 -2.77 -6.43 1.01
CA SER A 123 -4.22 -6.46 1.21
C SER A 123 -4.69 -7.68 2.02
N PHE A 124 -4.05 -8.85 1.84
CA PHE A 124 -4.39 -10.05 2.61
C PHE A 124 -3.83 -10.04 4.03
N THR A 125 -2.61 -9.52 4.22
CA THR A 125 -1.90 -9.59 5.51
C THR A 125 -2.20 -8.39 6.42
N LYS A 126 -2.35 -7.20 5.85
CA LYS A 126 -2.53 -5.92 6.54
C LYS A 126 -3.90 -5.28 6.27
N GLY A 127 -4.79 -5.99 5.56
CA GLY A 127 -6.16 -5.58 5.25
C GLY A 127 -6.30 -4.54 4.13
N ILE A 128 -5.23 -3.83 3.76
CA ILE A 128 -5.23 -2.86 2.66
C ILE A 128 -3.88 -2.84 1.94
N GLY A 129 -3.90 -2.60 0.64
CA GLY A 129 -2.70 -2.41 -0.18
C GLY A 129 -2.80 -1.09 -0.94
N TYR A 130 -1.69 -0.35 -1.02
CA TYR A 130 -1.62 0.91 -1.76
C TYR A 130 -0.67 0.82 -2.95
N MET A 131 -1.14 1.38 -4.06
CA MET A 131 -0.33 1.63 -5.25
C MET A 131 -0.35 3.14 -5.53
N MET A 132 0.82 3.76 -5.56
CA MET A 132 0.98 5.18 -5.87
C MET A 132 1.48 5.34 -7.29
N VAL A 133 0.88 6.30 -8.00
CA VAL A 133 1.42 6.82 -9.25
C VAL A 133 2.28 8.03 -8.90
N ASP A 134 3.54 8.00 -9.31
CA ASP A 134 4.53 9.05 -9.04
C ASP A 134 5.23 9.45 -10.34
N ILE A 135 5.83 10.64 -10.36
CA ILE A 135 6.61 11.12 -11.51
C ILE A 135 8.08 11.11 -11.12
N ASP A 136 8.87 10.29 -11.82
CA ASP A 136 10.31 10.23 -11.64
C ASP A 136 10.96 11.09 -12.74
N ALA A 137 11.43 12.29 -12.37
CA ALA A 137 11.96 13.26 -13.31
C ALA A 137 13.34 12.88 -13.90
N ASP A 138 14.10 12.02 -13.23
CA ASP A 138 15.45 11.65 -13.65
C ASP A 138 15.46 10.45 -14.61
N ARG A 139 14.33 9.72 -14.69
CA ARG A 139 14.13 8.64 -15.66
C ARG A 139 14.19 9.13 -17.10
N ASP A 140 14.47 8.19 -18.00
CA ASP A 140 14.64 8.43 -19.43
C ASP A 140 15.60 9.59 -19.75
N ARG A 141 16.81 9.53 -19.16
CA ARG A 141 17.87 10.56 -19.34
C ARG A 141 17.40 11.99 -18.99
N GLY A 142 16.51 12.11 -18.00
CA GLY A 142 15.99 13.39 -17.53
C GLY A 142 14.76 13.91 -18.30
N MET A 143 14.14 13.08 -19.15
CA MET A 143 12.84 13.43 -19.76
C MET A 143 11.66 13.14 -18.82
N GLY A 144 11.87 12.32 -17.81
CA GLY A 144 10.90 11.99 -16.78
C GLY A 144 9.90 10.93 -17.20
N GLU A 145 9.51 10.07 -16.27
CA GLU A 145 8.57 8.97 -16.51
C GLU A 145 7.53 8.85 -15.40
N VAL A 146 6.33 8.39 -15.76
CA VAL A 146 5.26 8.09 -14.81
C VAL A 146 5.43 6.66 -14.32
N VAL A 147 5.68 6.50 -13.03
CA VAL A 147 5.99 5.21 -12.43
C VAL A 147 4.98 4.82 -11.36
N PHE A 148 4.64 3.53 -11.33
CA PHE A 148 3.92 2.93 -10.22
C PHE A 148 4.90 2.56 -9.11
N LYS A 149 4.55 2.85 -7.87
CA LYS A 149 5.31 2.48 -6.67
C LYS A 149 4.35 1.84 -5.66
N ARG A 150 4.84 0.81 -4.97
CA ARG A 150 4.16 0.28 -3.78
C ARG A 150 4.47 1.21 -2.61
N ILE A 151 3.45 1.50 -1.79
CA ILE A 151 3.64 2.15 -0.50
C ILE A 151 3.22 1.18 0.59
N GLU A 152 4.01 1.13 1.65
CA GLU A 152 3.71 0.35 2.85
C GLU A 152 2.41 0.89 3.51
N PRO A 153 1.38 0.06 3.70
CA PRO A 153 0.11 0.51 4.28
C PRO A 153 0.21 1.19 5.64
N PHE A 154 1.21 0.86 6.45
CA PHE A 154 1.42 1.48 7.76
C PHE A 154 1.89 2.95 7.66
N ASP A 155 2.48 3.34 6.53
CA ASP A 155 3.01 4.68 6.29
C ASP A 155 1.96 5.64 5.72
N VAL A 156 0.80 5.13 5.30
CA VAL A 156 -0.29 5.94 4.75
C VAL A 156 -1.28 6.30 5.84
N TYR A 157 -1.63 7.58 5.92
CA TYR A 157 -2.56 8.14 6.90
C TYR A 157 -3.66 8.88 6.15
N VAL A 158 -4.85 8.30 6.18
CA VAL A 158 -6.03 8.85 5.52
C VAL A 158 -6.81 9.72 6.50
N ASP A 159 -7.55 10.71 6.00
CA ASP A 159 -8.54 11.47 6.76
C ASP A 159 -9.50 10.53 7.52
N PRO A 160 -9.55 10.58 8.87
CA PRO A 160 -10.43 9.72 9.67
C PRO A 160 -11.92 9.94 9.41
N MET A 161 -12.31 11.06 8.81
CA MET A 161 -13.70 11.35 8.45
C MET A 161 -14.14 10.67 7.15
N SER A 162 -13.21 10.14 6.36
CA SER A 162 -13.50 9.43 5.12
C SER A 162 -14.29 8.15 5.42
N ARG A 163 -15.36 7.94 4.65
CA ARG A 163 -16.23 6.75 4.75
C ARG A 163 -16.22 5.91 3.50
N ASP A 164 -15.80 6.49 2.37
CA ASP A 164 -15.67 5.75 1.12
C ASP A 164 -14.53 4.74 1.22
N PHE A 165 -14.77 3.52 0.76
CA PHE A 165 -13.77 2.45 0.83
C PHE A 165 -12.54 2.72 -0.06
N LEU A 166 -12.68 3.56 -1.08
CA LEU A 166 -11.58 4.03 -1.94
C LEU A 166 -11.02 5.38 -1.51
N PHE A 167 -11.52 5.95 -0.41
CA PHE A 167 -11.09 7.25 0.10
C PHE A 167 -11.25 8.40 -0.90
N ARG A 168 -12.24 8.34 -1.81
CA ARG A 168 -12.51 9.43 -2.76
C ARG A 168 -13.08 10.69 -2.07
N ASP A 169 -13.66 10.52 -0.89
CA ASP A 169 -14.17 11.59 -0.04
C ASP A 169 -13.15 12.11 0.98
N ALA A 170 -11.95 11.53 1.03
CA ALA A 170 -10.92 11.95 1.97
C ALA A 170 -10.40 13.35 1.60
N SER A 171 -10.40 14.27 2.58
CA SER A 171 -9.91 15.63 2.36
C SER A 171 -8.40 15.66 2.14
N TYR A 172 -7.68 14.69 2.70
CA TYR A 172 -6.24 14.56 2.60
C TYR A 172 -5.79 13.10 2.82
N ILE A 173 -4.64 12.78 2.24
CA ILE A 173 -3.89 11.55 2.50
C ILE A 173 -2.45 11.96 2.75
N VAL A 174 -1.90 11.60 3.91
CA VAL A 174 -0.51 11.86 4.28
C VAL A 174 0.27 10.57 4.13
N VAL A 175 1.36 10.62 3.37
CA VAL A 175 2.33 9.53 3.29
C VAL A 175 3.52 9.90 4.17
N LYS A 176 3.72 9.18 5.27
CA LYS A 176 4.90 9.28 6.10
C LYS A 176 6.06 8.59 5.39
N LYS A 177 7.22 9.22 5.32
CA LYS A 177 8.46 8.58 4.89
C LYS A 177 9.42 8.64 6.06
N ASP A 178 9.72 7.48 6.62
CA ASP A 178 10.78 7.37 7.62
C ASP A 178 12.11 7.28 6.89
N PHE A 179 12.90 8.36 6.96
CA PHE A 179 14.30 8.30 6.58
C PHE A 179 15.04 7.62 7.72
N LEU A 180 15.49 6.38 7.49
CA LEU A 180 16.53 5.80 8.33
C LEU A 180 17.78 6.65 8.11
N GLU A 181 18.27 7.29 9.17
CA GLU A 181 19.62 7.86 9.20
C GLU A 181 20.67 6.74 9.13
#